data_AF-Q1J002-F1
#
_entry.id   AF-Q1J002-F1
#
_cell.length_a   1.000
_cell.length_b   1.000
_cell.length_c   1.000
_cell.angle_alpha   90.00
_cell.angle_beta   90.00
_cell.angle_gamma   90.00
#
_symmetry.space_group_name_H-M   'P 1'
#
loop_
_entity.id
_entity.type
_entity.pdbx_description
1 polymer ?
#
loop_
_entity_poly.entity_id
_entity_poly.type
_entity_poly.pdbx_seq_one_letter_code
_entity_poly.pdbx_strand_id
1 'polypeptide(L)' 'MTEAIVWLDLRVEDDPHPRRFDSPETLRAYLTRIERLTPDAVTRLLEQGEIGPPAARRVYRLQPLQP' A
#
# COMPACT_ATOMS: atom_id res chain seq x y z
N MET A 1 15.56 -7.38 -18.26
CA MET A 1 15.65 -6.26 -17.32
C MET A 1 15.38 -6.85 -15.95
N THR A 2 16.38 -6.92 -15.08
CA THR A 2 16.22 -7.41 -13.71
C THR A 2 15.47 -6.35 -12.92
N GLU A 3 14.16 -6.55 -12.71
CA GLU A 3 13.41 -5.78 -11.73
C GLU A 3 14.05 -6.03 -10.36
N ALA A 4 14.69 -5.00 -9.81
CA ALA A 4 15.13 -5.04 -8.42
C ALA A 4 13.89 -5.22 -7.54
N ILE A 5 13.93 -6.16 -6.60
CA ILE A 5 12.85 -6.36 -5.63
C ILE A 5 12.82 -5.12 -4.73
N VAL A 6 11.92 -4.20 -5.01
CA VAL A 6 11.65 -3.04 -4.15
C VAL A 6 10.61 -3.47 -3.13
N TRP A 7 11.08 -3.75 -1.91
CA TRP A 7 10.20 -3.98 -0.78
C TRP A 7 9.36 -2.73 -0.49
N LEU A 8 8.13 -2.94 -0.06
CA LEU A 8 7.14 -1.90 0.21
C LEU A 8 6.64 -2.01 1.64
N ASP A 9 6.70 -0.91 2.39
CA ASP A 9 6.07 -0.76 3.70
C ASP A 9 4.71 -0.06 3.55
N LEU A 10 3.64 -0.75 3.95
CA LEU A 10 2.31 -0.18 4.11
C LEU A 10 2.07 0.16 5.58
N ARG A 11 1.80 1.44 5.87
CA ARG A 11 1.35 1.92 7.18
C ARG A 11 -0.13 2.26 7.14
N VAL A 12 -0.86 1.90 8.19
CA VAL A 12 -2.30 2.13 8.31
C VAL A 12 -2.56 2.93 9.58
N GLU A 13 -2.89 4.21 9.42
CA GLU A 13 -3.27 5.13 10.50
C GLU A 13 -2.36 5.03 11.75
N ASP A 14 -2.85 4.41 12.82
CA ASP A 14 -2.18 4.29 14.13
C ASP A 14 -1.47 2.93 14.32
N ASP A 15 -1.43 2.09 13.28
CA ASP A 15 -0.72 0.80 13.36
C ASP A 15 0.80 1.05 13.47
N PRO A 16 1.44 0.65 14.58
CA PRO A 16 2.85 0.92 14.81
C PRO A 16 3.77 0.04 13.95
N HIS A 17 3.25 -1.03 13.33
CA HIS A 17 4.05 -2.00 12.59
C HIS A 17 3.71 -1.95 11.09
N PRO A 18 4.63 -1.47 10.23
CA PRO A 18 4.38 -1.48 8.79
C PRO A 18 4.23 -2.92 8.28
N ARG A 19 3.25 -3.13 7.40
CA ARG A 19 3.07 -4.38 6.69
C ARG A 19 3.95 -4.38 5.44
N ARG A 20 4.81 -5.39 5.32
CA ARG A 20 5.79 -5.48 4.24
C ARG A 20 5.31 -6.33 3.09
N PHE A 21 5.57 -5.86 1.88
CA PHE A 21 5.28 -6.56 0.64
C PHE A 21 6.54 -6.59 -0.22
N ASP A 22 6.79 -7.72 -0.85
CA ASP A 22 7.90 -7.93 -1.77
C ASP A 22 7.64 -7.32 -3.15
N SER A 23 6.36 -7.09 -3.48
CA SER A 23 5.93 -6.70 -4.82
C SER A 23 4.65 -5.84 -4.78
N PRO A 24 4.43 -4.95 -5.78
CA PRO A 24 3.17 -4.20 -5.90
C PRO A 24 1.96 -5.11 -6.14
N GLU A 25 2.16 -6.28 -6.75
CA GLU A 25 1.09 -7.26 -7.00
C GLU A 25 0.55 -7.88 -5.71
N THR A 26 1.43 -8.28 -4.78
CA THR A 26 1.05 -8.85 -3.48
C THR A 26 0.39 -7.80 -2.60
N LEU A 27 0.88 -6.56 -2.63
CA LEU A 27 0.24 -5.40 -2.00
C LEU A 27 -1.18 -5.15 -2.56
N ARG A 28 -1.35 -5.12 -3.88
CA ARG A 28 -2.65 -4.89 -4.53
C ARG A 28 -3.67 -5.97 -4.15
N ALA A 29 -3.26 -7.23 -4.15
CA ALA A 29 -4.10 -8.34 -3.72
C ALA A 29 -4.53 -8.18 -2.26
N TYR A 30 -3.61 -7.79 -1.39
CA TYR A 30 -3.88 -7.53 0.03
C TYR A 30 -4.88 -6.40 0.24
N LEU A 31 -4.63 -5.22 -0.36
CA LEU A 31 -5.49 -4.05 -0.22
C LEU A 31 -6.92 -4.31 -0.71
N THR A 32 -7.07 -5.09 -1.78
CA THR A 32 -8.38 -5.39 -2.35
C THR A 32 -9.13 -6.47 -1.57
N ARG A 33 -8.43 -7.52 -1.09
CA ARG A 33 -9.08 -8.68 -0.46
C ARG A 33 -9.24 -8.53 1.04
N ILE A 34 -8.22 -7.98 1.72
CA ILE A 34 -8.16 -7.90 3.18
C ILE A 34 -8.67 -6.54 3.65
N GLU A 35 -8.10 -5.45 3.13
CA GLU A 35 -8.54 -4.08 3.48
C GLU A 35 -9.82 -3.66 2.74
N ARG A 36 -10.22 -4.43 1.72
CA ARG A 36 -11.44 -4.22 0.92
C ARG A 36 -11.53 -2.83 0.30
N LEU A 37 -10.37 -2.25 -0.06
CA LEU A 37 -10.31 -1.00 -0.80
C LEU A 37 -10.85 -1.18 -2.22
N THR A 38 -11.46 -0.12 -2.75
CA THR A 38 -11.89 -0.12 -4.14
C THR A 38 -10.68 -0.13 -5.08
N PRO A 39 -10.81 -0.65 -6.31
CA PRO A 39 -9.72 -0.63 -7.29
C PRO A 39 -9.16 0.77 -7.53
N ASP A 40 -10.03 1.79 -7.52
CA ASP A 40 -9.66 3.20 -7.69
C ASP A 40 -8.82 3.73 -6.51
N ALA A 41 -9.20 3.40 -5.27
CA ALA A 41 -8.41 3.75 -4.09
C ALA A 41 -7.03 3.08 -4.09
N VAL A 42 -6.96 1.81 -4.50
CA VAL A 42 -5.68 1.09 -4.62
C VAL A 42 -4.78 1.74 -5.67
N THR A 43 -5.33 2.07 -6.85
CA THR A 43 -4.58 2.77 -7.89
C THR A 43 -4.04 4.11 -7.36
N ARG A 44 -4.89 4.92 -6.70
CA ARG A 44 -4.44 6.19 -6.09
C ARG A 44 -3.34 5.98 -5.06
N LEU A 45 -3.42 4.96 -4.20
CA LEU A 45 -2.38 4.70 -3.20
C LEU A 45 -1.04 4.33 -3.85
N LEU A 46 -1.07 3.53 -4.92
CA LEU A 46 0.14 3.15 -5.65
C LEU A 46 0.76 4.34 -6.39
N GLU A 47 -0.05 5.27 -6.91
CA GLU A 47 0.44 6.45 -7.63
C GLU A 47 0.88 7.60 -6.72
N GLN A 48 0.14 7.85 -5.63
CA GLN A 48 0.34 9.01 -4.76
C GLN A 48 1.12 8.69 -3.48
N GLY A 49 1.23 7.41 -3.11
CA GLY A 49 1.89 6.96 -1.89
C GLY A 49 1.08 7.19 -0.61
N GLU A 50 -0.06 7.89 -0.67
CA GLU A 50 -0.96 8.09 0.48
C GLU A 50 -2.41 8.22 0.01
N ILE A 51 -3.36 7.62 0.74
CA ILE A 51 -4.79 7.88 0.62
C ILE A 51 -5.44 7.97 2.00
N GLY A 52 -6.57 8.67 2.10
CA GLY A 52 -7.39 8.75 3.31
C GLY A 52 -8.84 9.05 2.99
N PRO A 53 -9.65 9.43 3.98
CA PRO A 53 -11.03 9.85 3.76
C PRO A 53 -11.12 11.02 2.76
N PRO A 54 -12.06 11.01 1.80
CA PRO A 54 -13.18 10.06 1.65
C PRO A 54 -12.87 8.80 0.82
N ALA A 55 -11.67 8.66 0.25
CA ALA A 55 -11.30 7.54 -0.63
C ALA A 55 -11.13 6.21 0.11
N ALA A 56 -10.72 6.27 1.39
CA ALA A 56 -10.61 5.14 2.29
C ALA A 56 -11.12 5.50 3.68
N ARG A 57 -11.51 4.50 4.48
CA ARG A 57 -11.98 4.73 5.86
C ARG A 57 -10.87 5.19 6.82
N ARG A 58 -9.62 4.85 6.49
CA ARG A 58 -8.40 5.09 7.28
C ARG A 58 -7.35 5.71 6.38
N VAL A 59 -6.33 6.31 6.97
CA VAL A 59 -5.15 6.76 6.23
C VAL A 59 -4.24 5.56 5.94
N TYR A 60 -3.88 5.39 4.67
CA TYR A 60 -2.90 4.40 4.22
C TYR A 60 -1.71 5.13 3.61
N ARG A 61 -0.50 4.75 4.01
CA ARG A 61 0.75 5.26 3.46
C ARG A 61 1.58 4.13 2.91
N LEU A 62 2.14 4.33 1.73
CA LEU A 62 3.01 3.39 1.05
C LEU A 62 4.39 4.03 0.89
N GLN A 63 5.42 3.35 1.36
CA GLN A 63 6.80 3.80 1.23
C GLN A 63 7.67 2.65 0.71
N PRO A 64 8.61 2.91 -0.22
CA PRO A 64 9.63 1.92 -0.53
C PRO A 64 10.50 1.71 0.70
N LEU A 65 10.85 0.46 0.98
CA LEU A 65 11.83 0.13 2.00
C LEU A 65 13.18 0.64 1.51
N GLN A 66 13.69 1.69 2.15
CA GLN A 66 15.03 2.19 1.88
C GLN A 66 16.05 1.34 2.66
N PRO A 67 17.22 1.03 2.06
CA PRO A 67 18.30 0.33 2.74
C PRO A 67 18.93 1.15 3.88
#